data_AF-U4URM5-F1
#
_entry.id   AF-U4URM5-F1
#
_cell.length_a   1.000
_cell.length_b   1.000
_cell.length_c   1.000
_cell.angle_alpha   90.00
_cell.angle_beta   90.00
_cell.angle_gamma   90.00
#
_symmetry.space_group_name_H-M   'P 1'
#
loop_
_entity.id
_entity.type
_entity.pdbx_description
1 polymer ?
#
loop_
_entity_poly.entity_id
_entity_poly.type
_entity_poly.pdbx_seq_one_letter_code
_entity_poly.pdbx_strand_id
1 'polypeptide(L)'
;MTFLLQTMWPHLSAVEQKELAIQLQSLSVQCEGSPVPLVLETGIVVPPANLTDIPICIGFVLKDLKPFLRPRLIEQEKEDMGPFLFTPIHFGSLDRNKNKGDPKMDFLWVENEACEISVKLLNPLPFELKVSDMRLLTSGIVFESVPETLTLAPEMATSLSLTGWARESYSTHALGVKSNCRLKYMTNNFPPHFKIDVIPSLPVLQVATSLPPSASFSNFHDDSIVTSASLSLYHGESAICTITLTNPSQIPIEMLEVTINGALDPSLQSEIFHIDQEAISSMLPLLPEQTASFPVKLFGAANFLAPNCAVSPSTGQEFNSGMFNSLSTIQGTSSFSRINSR
;
A
#
# COMPACT_ATOMS: atom_id res chain seq x y z
N MET A 1 17.06 14.41 -33.08
CA MET A 1 16.97 12.95 -33.36
C MET A 1 15.78 12.29 -32.68
N THR A 2 15.50 12.54 -31.39
CA THR A 2 14.33 12.00 -30.65
C THR A 2 13.01 12.05 -31.44
N PHE A 3 12.71 13.19 -32.07
CA PHE A 3 11.53 13.35 -32.92
C PHE A 3 11.47 12.35 -34.10
N LEU A 4 12.60 12.06 -34.75
CA LEU A 4 12.66 11.08 -35.84
C LEU A 4 12.43 9.66 -35.31
N LEU A 5 13.13 9.28 -34.23
CA LEU A 5 12.98 7.96 -33.61
C LEU A 5 11.53 7.70 -33.17
N GLN A 6 10.89 8.69 -32.53
CA GLN A 6 9.51 8.58 -32.06
C GLN A 6 8.47 8.60 -33.19
N THR A 7 8.64 9.43 -34.22
CA THR A 7 7.64 9.52 -35.32
C THR A 7 7.76 8.38 -36.32
N MET A 8 8.97 7.87 -36.57
CA MET A 8 9.22 6.77 -37.49
C MET A 8 9.23 5.39 -36.83
N TRP A 9 9.08 5.31 -35.50
CA TRP A 9 9.09 4.05 -34.73
C TRP A 9 8.33 2.87 -35.39
N PRO A 10 7.07 3.00 -35.84
CA PRO A 10 6.32 1.91 -36.47
C PRO A 10 6.73 1.60 -37.93
N HIS A 11 7.64 2.36 -38.51
CA HIS A 11 8.15 2.20 -39.88
C HIS A 11 9.61 1.71 -39.95
N LEU A 12 10.33 1.75 -38.83
CA LEU A 12 11.71 1.28 -38.71
C LEU A 12 11.74 -0.23 -38.42
N SER A 13 12.69 -0.94 -39.04
CA SER A 13 13.00 -2.32 -38.65
C SER A 13 13.67 -2.38 -37.27
N ALA A 14 13.64 -3.54 -36.60
CA ALA A 14 14.29 -3.73 -35.30
C ALA A 14 15.81 -3.44 -35.33
N VAL A 15 16.46 -3.54 -36.50
CA VAL A 15 17.88 -3.16 -36.67
C VAL A 15 18.04 -1.64 -36.66
N GLU A 16 17.23 -0.92 -37.43
CA GLU A 16 17.28 0.55 -37.49
C GLU A 16 16.83 1.19 -36.16
N GLN A 17 15.80 0.62 -35.51
CA GLN A 17 15.37 1.00 -34.16
C GLN A 17 16.53 0.88 -33.16
N LYS A 18 17.27 -0.24 -33.19
CA LYS A 18 18.47 -0.46 -32.35
C LYS A 18 19.57 0.55 -32.65
N GLU A 19 19.91 0.75 -33.92
CA GLU A 19 21.00 1.66 -34.32
C GLU A 19 20.69 3.11 -33.95
N LEU A 20 19.48 3.60 -34.22
CA LEU A 20 19.05 4.95 -33.86
C LEU A 20 18.92 5.14 -32.34
N ALA A 21 18.52 4.12 -31.58
CA ALA A 21 18.50 4.18 -30.12
C ALA A 21 19.92 4.26 -29.52
N ILE A 22 20.88 3.50 -30.05
CA ILE A 22 22.30 3.56 -29.64
C ILE A 22 22.93 4.91 -30.02
N GLN A 23 22.62 5.43 -31.21
CA GLN A 23 23.05 6.78 -31.62
C GLN A 23 22.45 7.86 -30.68
N LEU A 24 21.19 7.71 -30.27
CA LEU A 24 20.54 8.65 -29.34
C LEU A 24 21.20 8.60 -27.96
N GLN A 25 21.46 7.41 -27.43
CA GLN A 25 22.17 7.22 -26.18
C GLN A 25 23.58 7.84 -26.24
N SER A 26 24.32 7.64 -27.34
CA SER A 26 25.65 8.23 -27.54
C SER A 26 25.63 9.77 -27.58
N LEU A 27 24.70 10.38 -28.33
CA LEU A 27 24.60 11.85 -28.42
C LEU A 27 24.05 12.49 -27.14
N SER A 28 23.20 11.79 -26.39
CA SER A 28 22.64 12.27 -25.13
C SER A 28 23.70 12.52 -24.04
N VAL A 29 24.82 11.79 -24.08
CA VAL A 29 25.98 11.97 -23.18
C VAL A 29 26.70 13.31 -23.44
N GLN A 30 26.55 13.88 -24.64
CA GLN A 30 27.15 15.17 -25.01
C GLN A 30 26.19 16.34 -24.73
N CYS A 31 24.89 16.14 -24.97
CA CYS A 31 23.84 17.11 -24.71
C CYS A 31 22.56 16.39 -24.22
N GLU A 32 22.13 16.62 -22.99
CA GLU A 32 20.85 16.09 -22.50
C GLU A 32 19.69 16.56 -23.39
N GLY A 33 18.88 15.61 -23.88
CA GLY A 33 17.72 15.95 -24.70
C GLY A 33 16.58 16.48 -23.82
N SER A 34 16.06 17.67 -24.12
CA SER A 34 14.91 18.26 -23.42
C SER A 34 13.70 18.38 -24.38
N PRO A 35 12.46 18.16 -23.93
CA PRO A 35 11.27 18.18 -24.79
C PRO A 35 10.80 19.62 -25.04
N VAL A 36 11.64 20.39 -25.75
CA VAL A 36 11.44 21.80 -26.12
C VAL A 36 11.17 21.89 -27.64
N PRO A 37 10.26 22.76 -28.12
CA PRO A 37 10.11 23.00 -29.56
C PRO A 37 11.40 23.56 -30.17
N LEU A 38 11.83 23.03 -31.30
CA LEU A 38 13.03 23.50 -32.01
C LEU A 38 12.62 24.36 -33.20
N VAL A 39 13.08 25.60 -33.26
CA VAL A 39 12.89 26.50 -34.41
C VAL A 39 14.06 26.32 -35.37
N LEU A 40 13.77 25.91 -36.60
CA LEU A 40 14.77 25.82 -37.67
C LEU A 40 15.01 27.20 -38.30
N GLU A 41 16.20 27.41 -38.90
CA GLU A 41 16.55 28.64 -39.62
C GLU A 41 15.59 28.97 -40.78
N THR A 42 14.86 27.96 -41.28
CA THR A 42 13.79 28.08 -42.28
C THR A 42 12.46 28.62 -41.71
N GLY A 43 12.39 28.94 -40.41
CA GLY A 43 11.17 29.35 -39.71
C GLY A 43 10.22 28.19 -39.35
N ILE A 44 10.56 26.95 -39.71
CA ILE A 44 9.76 25.76 -39.39
C ILE A 44 10.00 25.38 -37.92
N VAL A 45 8.92 25.22 -37.15
CA VAL A 45 8.98 24.75 -35.75
C VAL A 45 8.75 23.25 -35.69
N VAL A 46 9.77 22.50 -35.24
CA VAL A 46 9.65 21.08 -34.91
C VAL A 46 9.06 20.96 -33.50
N PRO A 47 7.95 20.25 -33.30
CA PRO A 47 7.33 20.12 -31.98
C PRO A 47 8.17 19.23 -31.04
N PRO A 48 8.03 19.39 -29.72
CA PRO A 48 8.74 18.57 -28.75
C PRO A 48 8.28 17.10 -28.84
N ALA A 49 9.25 16.18 -28.80
CA ALA A 49 9.00 14.74 -28.81
C ALA A 49 9.37 14.11 -27.47
N ASN A 50 8.50 13.22 -27.00
CA ASN A 50 8.70 12.37 -25.83
C ASN A 50 8.81 10.93 -26.30
N LEU A 51 9.65 10.10 -25.68
CA LEU A 51 9.73 8.68 -26.00
C LEU A 51 8.58 7.91 -25.33
N THR A 52 7.44 7.80 -26.02
CA THR A 52 6.24 7.08 -25.54
C THR A 52 6.31 5.58 -25.78
N ASP A 53 7.10 5.15 -26.77
CA ASP A 53 7.27 3.75 -27.15
C ASP A 53 8.62 3.17 -26.67
N ILE A 54 9.45 3.96 -25.97
CA ILE A 54 10.73 3.52 -25.40
C ILE A 54 10.93 4.11 -23.98
N PRO A 55 10.63 3.35 -22.90
CA PRO A 55 9.96 2.05 -22.87
C PRO A 55 8.45 2.16 -23.07
N ILE A 56 7.82 1.08 -23.52
CA ILE A 56 6.36 1.00 -23.69
C ILE A 56 5.71 0.81 -22.31
N CYS A 57 4.80 1.70 -21.90
CA CYS A 57 3.97 1.47 -20.73
C CYS A 57 2.82 0.51 -21.08
N ILE A 58 2.89 -0.73 -20.57
CA ILE A 58 1.90 -1.78 -20.86
C ILE A 58 0.87 -1.97 -19.74
N GLY A 59 1.11 -1.40 -18.55
CA GLY A 59 0.16 -1.38 -17.44
C GLY A 59 0.37 -0.21 -16.50
N PHE A 60 -0.71 0.36 -15.99
CA PHE A 60 -0.71 1.51 -15.08
C PHE A 60 -1.91 1.38 -14.12
N VAL A 61 -1.65 1.30 -12.81
CA VAL A 61 -2.68 1.06 -11.79
C VAL A 61 -2.37 1.89 -10.54
N LEU A 62 -3.28 2.80 -10.17
CA LEU A 62 -3.23 3.49 -8.87
C LEU A 62 -3.49 2.48 -7.76
N LYS A 63 -2.79 2.63 -6.63
CA LYS A 63 -3.06 1.87 -5.40
C LYS A 63 -3.90 2.69 -4.43
N ASP A 64 -4.84 2.01 -3.79
CA ASP A 64 -5.44 2.45 -2.53
C ASP A 64 -4.39 2.38 -1.40
N LEU A 65 -4.59 3.14 -0.33
CA LEU A 65 -3.72 3.14 0.85
C LEU A 65 -3.69 1.76 1.51
N LYS A 66 -2.71 1.52 2.39
CA LYS A 66 -2.67 0.31 3.22
C LYS A 66 -3.92 0.26 4.12
N PRO A 67 -4.53 -0.90 4.40
CA PRO A 67 -5.83 -0.96 5.10
C PRO A 67 -5.91 -0.21 6.43
N PHE A 68 -4.80 -0.10 7.17
CA PHE A 68 -4.70 0.65 8.43
C PHE A 68 -4.49 2.17 8.29
N LEU A 69 -4.27 2.67 7.07
CA LEU A 69 -4.17 4.11 6.73
C LEU A 69 -5.38 4.61 5.92
N ARG A 70 -6.35 3.73 5.60
CA ARG A 70 -7.50 4.11 4.79
C ARG A 70 -8.45 5.02 5.56
N PRO A 71 -8.90 6.15 4.98
CA PRO A 71 -9.88 7.00 5.61
C PRO A 71 -11.20 6.26 5.82
N ARG A 72 -11.70 6.25 7.06
CA ARG A 72 -13.04 5.80 7.40
C ARG A 72 -13.90 7.00 7.75
N LEU A 73 -15.12 7.03 7.23
CA LEU A 73 -16.11 8.02 7.64
C LEU A 73 -16.61 7.63 9.02
N ILE A 74 -16.42 8.52 10.01
CA ILE A 74 -17.02 8.34 11.34
C ILE A 74 -18.51 8.59 11.20
N GLU A 75 -19.33 7.55 11.39
CA GLU A 75 -20.78 7.69 11.48
C GLU A 75 -21.12 8.35 12.82
N GLN A 76 -21.10 9.68 12.86
CA GLN A 76 -21.71 10.42 13.97
C GLN A 76 -23.19 10.07 14.02
N GLU A 77 -23.66 9.61 15.18
CA GLU A 77 -25.09 9.53 15.45
C GLU A 77 -25.69 10.92 15.18
N LYS A 78 -26.74 10.97 14.37
CA LYS A 78 -27.42 12.23 14.08
C LYS A 78 -28.09 12.70 15.36
N GLU A 79 -27.59 13.79 15.93
CA GLU A 79 -28.37 14.58 16.88
C GLU A 79 -29.74 14.84 16.25
N ASP A 80 -30.81 14.47 16.97
CA ASP A 80 -32.18 14.48 16.44
C ASP A 80 -32.73 15.92 16.42
N MET A 81 -32.15 16.71 15.52
CA MET A 81 -32.45 18.11 15.27
C MET A 81 -33.95 18.26 14.99
N GLY A 82 -34.63 18.93 15.92
CA GLY A 82 -36.07 18.92 16.09
C GLY A 82 -36.91 19.23 14.84
N PRO A 83 -38.23 18.93 14.90
CA PRO A 83 -39.09 18.59 13.77
C PRO A 83 -38.85 19.40 12.50
N PHE A 84 -38.06 18.82 11.59
CA PHE A 84 -37.61 19.48 10.37
C PHE A 84 -38.77 19.68 9.39
N LEU A 85 -39.16 20.93 9.17
CA LEU A 85 -40.19 21.30 8.19
C LEU A 85 -39.65 21.13 6.76
N PHE A 86 -39.83 19.92 6.22
CA PHE A 86 -39.67 19.62 4.80
C PHE A 86 -40.60 20.51 3.96
N THR A 87 -40.10 21.68 3.56
CA THR A 87 -40.77 22.55 2.60
C THR A 87 -40.51 21.95 1.21
N PRO A 88 -41.53 21.41 0.50
CA PRO A 88 -41.32 20.56 -0.67
C PRO A 88 -41.05 21.38 -1.94
N ILE A 89 -39.99 22.19 -1.92
CA ILE A 89 -39.46 22.82 -3.12
C ILE A 89 -38.72 21.74 -3.92
N HIS A 90 -39.38 21.19 -4.93
CA HIS A 90 -38.71 20.40 -5.96
C HIS A 90 -37.78 21.31 -6.81
N PHE A 91 -36.64 21.69 -6.24
CA PHE A 91 -35.48 22.05 -7.04
C PHE A 91 -35.15 20.85 -7.92
N GLY A 92 -35.41 20.98 -9.23
CA GLY A 92 -35.23 19.90 -10.19
C GLY A 92 -33.78 19.40 -10.16
N SER A 93 -33.60 18.09 -10.02
CA SER A 93 -32.29 17.44 -9.82
C SER A 93 -31.27 17.84 -10.89
N LEU A 94 -30.43 18.82 -10.56
CA LEU A 94 -29.44 19.40 -11.47
C LEU A 94 -28.16 18.55 -11.54
N ASP A 95 -27.93 17.69 -10.54
CA ASP A 95 -26.80 16.76 -10.44
C ASP A 95 -26.93 15.51 -11.33
N ARG A 96 -27.92 15.47 -12.24
CA ARG A 96 -28.13 14.33 -13.15
C ARG A 96 -27.20 14.30 -14.37
N ASN A 97 -26.18 15.18 -14.40
CA ASN A 97 -25.04 15.12 -15.32
C ASN A 97 -23.78 14.54 -14.65
N LYS A 98 -23.88 13.35 -14.03
CA LYS A 98 -22.71 12.49 -13.84
C LYS A 98 -22.22 12.03 -15.22
N ASN A 99 -21.25 12.75 -15.77
CA ASN A 99 -20.57 12.41 -17.02
C ASN A 99 -20.05 10.96 -16.95
N LYS A 100 -20.60 10.05 -17.77
CA LYS A 100 -20.23 8.62 -17.84
C LYS A 100 -18.84 8.35 -18.46
N GLY A 101 -17.90 9.27 -18.30
CA GLY A 101 -16.58 9.24 -18.93
C GLY A 101 -15.49 9.99 -18.15
N ASP A 102 -15.75 10.42 -16.91
CA ASP A 102 -14.69 10.86 -15.99
C ASP A 102 -14.26 9.65 -15.14
N PRO A 103 -13.06 9.06 -15.36
CA PRO A 103 -12.57 7.88 -14.66
C PRO A 103 -12.12 8.25 -13.24
N LYS A 104 -13.11 8.50 -12.38
CA LYS A 104 -12.92 8.74 -10.96
C LYS A 104 -12.72 7.42 -10.21
N MET A 105 -11.73 7.37 -9.33
CA MET A 105 -11.50 6.25 -8.40
C MET A 105 -12.58 6.17 -7.32
N ASP A 106 -12.77 4.97 -6.79
CA ASP A 106 -13.69 4.63 -5.71
C ASP A 106 -13.06 4.76 -4.31
N PHE A 107 -11.73 4.85 -4.23
CA PHE A 107 -10.97 5.17 -3.02
C PHE A 107 -10.44 6.62 -3.02
N LEU A 108 -9.93 7.04 -1.86
CA LEU A 108 -9.39 8.38 -1.57
C LEU A 108 -7.90 8.29 -1.27
N TRP A 109 -7.17 9.38 -1.52
CA TRP A 109 -5.82 9.60 -0.98
C TRP A 109 -5.84 10.67 0.11
N VAL A 110 -4.83 10.65 0.98
CA VAL A 110 -4.71 11.52 2.16
C VAL A 110 -3.48 12.41 1.99
N GLU A 111 -3.57 13.71 2.32
CA GLU A 111 -2.42 14.61 2.24
C GLU A 111 -1.28 14.12 3.17
N ASN A 112 -0.04 14.26 2.71
CA ASN A 112 1.19 13.79 3.39
C ASN A 112 1.32 12.26 3.54
N GLU A 113 0.37 11.46 3.07
CA GLU A 113 0.51 10.01 2.95
C GLU A 113 1.17 9.59 1.63
N ALA A 114 1.89 8.45 1.66
CA ALA A 114 2.60 7.93 0.50
C ALA A 114 1.62 7.26 -0.50
N CYS A 115 1.34 7.97 -1.59
CA CYS A 115 0.54 7.50 -2.70
C CYS A 115 1.39 6.59 -3.60
N GLU A 116 0.88 5.42 -3.97
CA GLU A 116 1.60 4.42 -4.77
C GLU A 116 0.90 4.18 -6.13
N ILE A 117 1.69 4.10 -7.21
CA ILE A 117 1.22 3.72 -8.54
C ILE A 117 2.11 2.61 -9.09
N SER A 118 1.49 1.45 -9.36
CA SER A 118 2.19 0.34 -10.01
C SER A 118 2.21 0.55 -11.52
N VAL A 119 3.41 0.55 -12.09
CA VAL A 119 3.64 0.71 -13.54
C VAL A 119 4.33 -0.53 -14.07
N LYS A 120 3.86 -1.04 -15.20
CA LYS A 120 4.49 -2.15 -15.92
C LYS A 120 5.04 -1.63 -17.24
N LEU A 121 6.36 -1.65 -17.37
CA LEU A 121 7.09 -1.22 -18.56
C LEU A 121 7.56 -2.44 -19.35
N LEU A 122 7.59 -2.30 -20.67
CA LEU A 122 8.23 -3.23 -21.60
C LEU A 122 9.34 -2.49 -22.33
N ASN A 123 10.54 -3.08 -22.35
CA ASN A 123 11.62 -2.62 -23.20
C ASN A 123 11.54 -3.32 -24.57
N PRO A 124 11.26 -2.62 -25.68
CA PRO A 124 11.20 -3.23 -27.01
C PRO A 124 12.58 -3.38 -27.66
N LEU A 125 13.66 -2.88 -27.05
CA LEU A 125 14.99 -2.91 -27.63
C LEU A 125 15.73 -4.22 -27.30
N PRO A 126 16.53 -4.76 -28.24
CA PRO A 126 17.31 -5.99 -28.05
C PRO A 126 18.62 -5.74 -27.25
N PHE A 127 18.57 -4.83 -26.27
CA PHE A 127 19.66 -4.50 -25.34
C PHE A 127 19.11 -3.86 -24.05
N GLU A 128 19.92 -3.81 -22.99
CA GLU A 128 19.52 -3.26 -21.70
C GLU A 128 19.20 -1.77 -21.78
N LEU A 129 17.98 -1.39 -21.42
CA LEU A 129 17.51 -0.01 -21.42
C LEU A 129 17.55 0.56 -20.01
N LYS A 130 18.54 1.40 -19.72
CA LYS A 130 18.57 2.19 -18.48
C LYS A 130 17.54 3.32 -18.56
N VAL A 131 16.60 3.32 -17.61
CA VAL A 131 15.61 4.37 -17.39
C VAL A 131 15.96 5.06 -16.07
N SER A 132 16.02 6.38 -16.08
CA SER A 132 16.46 7.20 -14.95
C SER A 132 15.48 8.31 -14.63
N ASP A 133 15.50 8.79 -13.39
CA ASP A 133 14.66 9.90 -12.90
C ASP A 133 13.16 9.70 -13.23
N MET A 134 12.65 8.48 -13.08
CA MET A 134 11.23 8.16 -13.34
C MET A 134 10.37 8.57 -12.15
N ARG A 135 9.24 9.24 -12.42
CA ARG A 135 8.42 9.99 -11.45
C ARG A 135 6.92 9.90 -11.82
N LEU A 136 6.02 10.74 -11.27
CA LEU A 136 4.56 10.72 -11.55
C LEU A 136 3.94 12.11 -11.81
N LEU A 137 3.23 12.32 -12.94
CA LEU A 137 2.47 13.57 -13.18
C LEU A 137 1.13 13.55 -12.48
N THR A 138 0.81 14.66 -11.83
CA THR A 138 -0.57 15.07 -11.53
C THR A 138 -0.89 16.39 -12.24
N SER A 139 -2.16 16.75 -12.22
CA SER A 139 -2.64 18.07 -12.63
C SER A 139 -3.82 18.46 -11.75
N GLY A 140 -3.82 19.69 -11.23
CA GLY A 140 -4.86 20.21 -10.32
C GLY A 140 -4.49 20.15 -8.84
N ILE A 141 -3.50 19.32 -8.47
CA ILE A 141 -2.83 19.37 -7.17
C ILE A 141 -1.31 19.35 -7.34
N VAL A 142 -0.66 19.90 -6.33
CA VAL A 142 0.73 19.68 -5.96
C VAL A 142 0.88 18.14 -5.72
N PHE A 143 1.84 17.44 -6.36
CA PHE A 143 2.26 16.03 -6.10
C PHE A 143 3.80 15.81 -6.14
N GLU A 144 4.42 15.30 -5.08
CA GLU A 144 5.88 15.17 -4.90
C GLU A 144 6.31 13.76 -5.26
N SER A 145 6.98 13.60 -6.38
CA SER A 145 7.31 12.28 -6.92
C SER A 145 8.74 11.84 -6.56
N VAL A 146 8.86 10.65 -5.96
CA VAL A 146 10.15 10.00 -5.69
C VAL A 146 10.77 9.57 -7.03
N PRO A 147 12.03 9.92 -7.32
CA PRO A 147 12.70 9.51 -8.56
C PRO A 147 13.21 8.06 -8.48
N GLU A 148 12.61 7.17 -9.24
CA GLU A 148 13.09 5.79 -9.43
C GLU A 148 14.07 5.70 -10.62
N THR A 149 15.01 4.75 -10.57
CA THR A 149 15.97 4.49 -11.66
C THR A 149 16.23 3.00 -11.75
N LEU A 150 16.03 2.43 -12.94
CA LEU A 150 16.06 0.99 -13.18
C LEU A 150 16.69 0.64 -14.54
N THR A 151 17.14 -0.59 -14.68
CA THR A 151 17.58 -1.16 -15.97
C THR A 151 16.56 -2.20 -16.40
N LEU A 152 15.93 -1.98 -17.56
CA LEU A 152 15.01 -2.93 -18.17
C LEU A 152 15.80 -3.93 -19.03
N ALA A 153 15.60 -5.22 -18.79
CA ALA A 153 16.17 -6.29 -19.61
C ALA A 153 15.63 -6.23 -21.07
N PRO A 154 16.35 -6.80 -22.06
CA PRO A 154 15.89 -6.84 -23.45
C PRO A 154 14.56 -7.58 -23.60
N GLU A 155 13.63 -7.03 -24.39
CA GLU A 155 12.35 -7.64 -24.78
C GLU A 155 11.45 -8.10 -23.60
N MET A 156 11.76 -7.67 -22.37
CA MET A 156 11.12 -8.13 -21.14
C MET A 156 10.24 -7.04 -20.51
N ALA A 157 9.14 -7.48 -19.89
CA ALA A 157 8.28 -6.61 -19.10
C ALA A 157 8.65 -6.63 -17.61
N THR A 158 8.90 -5.45 -17.03
CA THR A 158 9.22 -5.24 -15.62
C THR A 158 8.12 -4.43 -14.95
N SER A 159 7.66 -4.87 -13.78
CA SER A 159 6.79 -4.09 -12.90
C SER A 159 7.64 -3.30 -11.90
N LEU A 160 7.30 -2.04 -11.68
CA LEU A 160 7.87 -1.14 -10.67
C LEU A 160 6.74 -0.42 -9.92
N SER A 161 7.05 0.25 -8.81
CA SER A 161 6.05 1.00 -8.02
C SER A 161 6.57 2.39 -7.69
N LEU A 162 6.01 3.38 -8.38
CA LEU A 162 6.34 4.77 -8.18
C LEU A 162 5.56 5.31 -6.99
N THR A 163 6.27 5.95 -6.06
CA THR A 163 5.69 6.56 -4.87
C THR A 163 5.79 8.08 -4.92
N GLY A 164 4.91 8.73 -4.16
CA GLY A 164 4.97 10.17 -3.95
C GLY A 164 3.91 10.69 -2.99
N TRP A 165 4.06 11.94 -2.60
CA TRP A 165 3.13 12.67 -1.72
C TRP A 165 2.44 13.78 -2.49
N ALA A 166 1.70 14.68 -1.84
CA ALA A 166 0.95 15.74 -2.51
C ALA A 166 1.72 17.09 -2.72
N ARG A 167 2.98 17.15 -3.24
CA ARG A 167 3.76 18.41 -3.53
C ARG A 167 4.66 18.50 -4.85
N GLU A 168 4.05 18.98 -5.95
CA GLU A 168 4.42 19.32 -7.37
C GLU A 168 5.32 18.48 -8.35
N SER A 169 4.68 17.88 -9.38
CA SER A 169 5.14 17.61 -10.78
C SER A 169 6.00 16.36 -11.14
N TYR A 170 6.24 16.15 -12.46
CA TYR A 170 7.12 15.08 -13.03
C TYR A 170 7.72 15.33 -14.42
N SER A 171 8.78 14.56 -14.67
CA SER A 171 9.32 14.13 -15.96
C SER A 171 9.92 12.73 -15.81
N THR A 172 10.35 12.09 -16.90
CA THR A 172 11.21 10.88 -16.89
C THR A 172 12.45 11.11 -17.76
N HIS A 173 13.56 10.39 -17.56
CA HIS A 173 14.76 10.45 -18.42
C HIS A 173 15.10 9.05 -18.98
N ALA A 174 14.92 8.84 -20.29
CA ALA A 174 15.18 7.57 -20.98
C ALA A 174 16.09 7.80 -22.21
N LEU A 175 17.06 6.89 -22.47
CA LEU A 175 18.13 7.09 -23.47
C LEU A 175 18.87 8.44 -23.34
N GLY A 176 18.99 8.95 -22.09
CA GLY A 176 19.55 10.29 -21.79
C GLY A 176 18.70 11.48 -22.28
N VAL A 177 17.44 11.24 -22.62
CA VAL A 177 16.48 12.25 -23.07
C VAL A 177 15.31 12.35 -22.10
N LYS A 178 15.04 13.57 -21.65
CA LYS A 178 13.89 13.92 -20.81
C LYS A 178 12.59 13.81 -21.61
N SER A 179 11.61 13.10 -21.06
CA SER A 179 10.30 12.84 -21.66
C SER A 179 9.16 13.10 -20.66
N ASN A 180 8.01 13.55 -21.15
CA ASN A 180 6.78 13.78 -20.40
C ASN A 180 5.64 12.91 -20.98
N CYS A 181 5.71 11.61 -20.73
CA CYS A 181 4.85 10.60 -21.35
C CYS A 181 3.46 10.54 -20.69
N ARG A 182 2.56 11.45 -21.07
CA ARG A 182 1.18 11.50 -20.56
C ARG A 182 0.33 10.35 -21.11
N LEU A 183 -0.52 9.75 -20.28
CA LEU A 183 -1.33 8.58 -20.63
C LEU A 183 -2.16 8.74 -21.91
N LYS A 184 -2.77 9.92 -22.14
CA LYS A 184 -3.48 10.27 -23.38
C LYS A 184 -2.66 10.22 -24.69
N TYR A 185 -1.36 9.95 -24.60
CA TYR A 185 -0.44 9.78 -25.73
C TYR A 185 0.28 8.42 -25.70
N MET A 186 -0.13 7.49 -24.84
CA MET A 186 0.41 6.13 -24.81
C MET A 186 -0.36 5.23 -25.80
N THR A 187 0.37 4.28 -26.39
CA THR A 187 -0.14 3.36 -27.42
C THR A 187 -1.13 2.32 -26.87
N ASN A 188 -1.12 2.08 -25.56
CA ASN A 188 -2.13 1.28 -24.87
C ASN A 188 -3.38 2.11 -24.54
N ASN A 189 -4.57 1.51 -24.67
CA ASN A 189 -5.90 2.13 -24.48
C ASN A 189 -6.23 2.48 -23.00
N PHE A 190 -5.37 3.23 -22.33
CA PHE A 190 -5.64 3.76 -21.00
C PHE A 190 -6.67 4.90 -21.05
N PRO A 191 -7.39 5.18 -19.95
CA PRO A 191 -8.11 6.44 -19.80
C PRO A 191 -7.16 7.64 -19.95
N PRO A 192 -7.63 8.78 -20.50
CA PRO A 192 -6.76 9.92 -20.82
C PRO A 192 -6.13 10.60 -19.60
N HIS A 193 -6.73 10.38 -18.43
CA HIS A 193 -6.27 10.72 -17.08
C HIS A 193 -6.91 9.72 -16.11
N PHE A 194 -6.40 9.64 -14.88
CA PHE A 194 -7.13 9.08 -13.73
C PHE A 194 -7.49 10.23 -12.78
N LYS A 195 -8.65 10.15 -12.12
CA LYS A 195 -9.09 11.18 -11.19
C LYS A 195 -9.30 10.58 -9.80
N ILE A 196 -8.63 11.14 -8.82
CA ILE A 196 -8.74 10.75 -7.41
C ILE A 196 -8.97 12.00 -6.58
N ASP A 197 -9.82 11.90 -5.57
CA ASP A 197 -10.01 12.97 -4.59
C ASP A 197 -8.94 12.79 -3.49
N VAL A 198 -8.24 13.88 -3.16
CA VAL A 198 -7.31 13.93 -2.03
C VAL A 198 -7.98 14.69 -0.90
N ILE A 199 -8.05 14.09 0.27
CA ILE A 199 -8.53 14.73 1.50
C ILE A 199 -7.35 15.28 2.32
N PRO A 200 -7.56 16.23 3.25
CA PRO A 200 -6.52 16.68 4.18
C PRO A 200 -5.90 15.51 4.96
N SER A 201 -4.72 15.73 5.54
CA SER A 201 -4.09 14.75 6.43
C SER A 201 -5.04 14.29 7.54
N LEU A 202 -4.90 13.03 7.95
CA LEU A 202 -5.66 12.43 9.04
C LEU A 202 -4.75 12.13 10.24
N PRO A 203 -5.31 12.00 11.46
CA PRO A 203 -4.55 11.50 12.60
C PRO A 203 -4.07 10.07 12.34
N VAL A 204 -2.79 9.80 12.58
CA VAL A 204 -2.17 8.48 12.43
C VAL A 204 -1.77 7.96 13.81
N LEU A 205 -2.07 6.68 14.08
CA LEU A 205 -1.76 6.02 15.34
C LEU A 205 -0.74 4.89 15.13
N GLN A 206 0.41 4.99 15.81
CA GLN A 206 1.36 3.89 15.94
C GLN A 206 1.09 3.12 17.23
N VAL A 207 1.07 1.78 17.13
CA VAL A 207 0.83 0.88 18.26
C VAL A 207 2.08 0.04 18.53
N ALA A 208 2.39 -0.16 19.81
CA ALA A 208 3.43 -1.07 20.29
C ALA A 208 2.93 -1.84 21.53
N THR A 209 3.63 -2.90 21.92
CA THR A 209 3.26 -3.77 23.05
C THR A 209 4.50 -4.22 23.82
N SER A 210 4.34 -4.47 25.13
CA SER A 210 5.38 -5.04 26.00
C SER A 210 5.60 -6.55 25.82
N LEU A 211 4.79 -7.23 25.02
CA LEU A 211 4.90 -8.67 24.77
C LEU A 211 5.86 -8.99 23.61
N PRO A 212 6.49 -10.18 23.58
CA PRO A 212 7.38 -10.55 22.48
C PRO A 212 6.61 -10.74 21.16
N PRO A 213 7.21 -10.37 20.01
CA PRO A 213 6.56 -10.48 18.71
C PRO A 213 6.26 -11.93 18.34
N SER A 214 5.12 -12.17 17.69
CA SER A 214 4.70 -13.53 17.34
C SER A 214 5.55 -14.11 16.21
N ALA A 215 6.17 -15.27 16.44
CA ALA A 215 6.93 -15.98 15.41
C ALA A 215 6.06 -16.41 14.20
N SER A 216 4.73 -16.45 14.37
CA SER A 216 3.77 -16.80 13.31
C SER A 216 3.31 -15.61 12.45
N PHE A 217 3.89 -14.41 12.63
CA PHE A 217 3.43 -13.19 11.95
C PHE A 217 3.36 -13.32 10.42
N SER A 218 4.31 -14.05 9.80
CA SER A 218 4.34 -14.33 8.36
C SER A 218 3.15 -15.10 7.80
N ASN A 219 2.34 -15.74 8.66
CA ASN A 219 1.23 -16.59 8.26
C ASN A 219 -0.09 -15.79 8.16
N PHE A 220 -0.11 -14.53 8.62
CA PHE A 220 -1.24 -13.63 8.46
C PHE A 220 -1.10 -12.85 7.16
N HIS A 221 -1.75 -13.31 6.10
CA HIS A 221 -1.86 -12.59 4.82
C HIS A 221 -2.89 -11.45 4.85
N ASP A 222 -2.87 -10.65 5.92
CA ASP A 222 -3.78 -9.53 6.14
C ASP A 222 -2.98 -8.23 6.34
N ASP A 223 -2.97 -7.38 5.30
CA ASP A 223 -2.29 -6.09 5.25
C ASP A 223 -2.82 -5.07 6.29
N SER A 224 -3.86 -5.39 7.07
CA SER A 224 -4.34 -4.56 8.18
C SER A 224 -3.57 -4.73 9.49
N ILE A 225 -2.80 -5.82 9.68
CA ILE A 225 -2.14 -6.12 10.97
C ILE A 225 -0.80 -5.39 11.10
N VAL A 226 -0.79 -4.25 11.80
CA VAL A 226 0.39 -3.39 12.00
C VAL A 226 1.39 -3.97 13.01
N THR A 227 0.96 -4.80 13.96
CA THR A 227 1.79 -5.36 15.03
C THR A 227 1.19 -6.68 15.54
N SER A 228 2.05 -7.61 15.96
CA SER A 228 1.62 -8.86 16.60
C SER A 228 2.47 -9.16 17.84
N ALA A 229 1.89 -9.93 18.76
CA ALA A 229 2.56 -10.47 19.92
C ALA A 229 2.09 -11.90 20.21
N SER A 230 2.86 -12.63 21.00
CA SER A 230 2.49 -13.96 21.50
C SER A 230 2.71 -14.08 22.99
N LEU A 231 1.77 -14.70 23.69
CA LEU A 231 1.84 -15.02 25.11
C LEU A 231 1.22 -16.41 25.33
N SER A 232 1.84 -17.19 26.21
CA SER A 232 1.28 -18.45 26.72
C SER A 232 0.91 -18.24 28.18
N LEU A 233 -0.31 -18.62 28.57
CA LEU A 233 -0.79 -18.62 29.95
C LEU A 233 -1.27 -20.00 30.35
N TYR A 234 -0.98 -20.40 31.58
CA TYR A 234 -1.62 -21.55 32.23
C TYR A 234 -3.01 -21.16 32.76
N HIS A 235 -3.84 -22.16 33.06
CA HIS A 235 -5.19 -21.90 33.55
C HIS A 235 -5.17 -21.22 34.93
N GLY A 236 -5.94 -20.14 35.07
CA GLY A 236 -5.94 -19.28 36.26
C GLY A 236 -4.74 -18.33 36.36
N GLU A 237 -3.78 -18.38 35.42
CA GLU A 237 -2.69 -17.42 35.36
C GLU A 237 -3.20 -16.05 34.89
N SER A 238 -2.59 -14.98 35.38
CA SER A 238 -2.90 -13.60 35.01
C SER A 238 -1.63 -12.87 34.60
N ALA A 239 -1.66 -12.18 33.47
CA ALA A 239 -0.57 -11.35 32.99
C ALA A 239 -1.04 -9.94 32.61
N ILE A 240 -0.09 -9.03 32.46
CA ILE A 240 -0.36 -7.65 32.02
C ILE A 240 0.44 -7.40 30.74
N CYS A 241 -0.28 -7.04 29.68
CA CYS A 241 0.26 -6.54 28.42
C CYS A 241 0.10 -5.02 28.43
N THR A 242 1.21 -4.27 28.46
CA THR A 242 1.14 -2.82 28.25
C THR A 242 1.05 -2.57 26.76
N ILE A 243 -0.05 -1.94 26.32
CA ILE A 243 -0.15 -1.35 24.98
C ILE A 243 0.34 0.09 25.08
N THR A 244 1.18 0.48 24.12
CA THR A 244 1.71 1.84 23.97
C THR A 244 1.22 2.41 22.64
N LEU A 245 0.69 3.63 22.72
CA LEU A 245 0.10 4.38 21.63
C LEU A 245 0.93 5.64 21.41
N THR A 246 1.44 5.85 20.19
CA THR A 246 2.18 7.04 19.81
C THR A 246 1.46 7.73 18.65
N ASN A 247 1.36 9.05 18.69
CA ASN A 247 0.84 9.87 17.60
C ASN A 247 2.00 10.50 16.79
N PRO A 248 2.51 9.85 15.72
CA PRO A 248 3.51 10.43 14.83
C PRO A 248 2.94 11.46 13.83
N SER A 249 1.68 11.88 13.97
CA SER A 249 1.01 12.82 13.07
C SER A 249 0.91 14.22 13.68
N GLN A 250 0.85 15.24 12.82
CA GLN A 250 0.70 16.65 13.24
C GLN A 250 -0.74 17.03 13.63
N ILE A 251 -1.61 16.04 13.84
CA ILE A 251 -3.04 16.21 14.15
C ILE A 251 -3.33 15.46 15.47
N PRO A 252 -4.04 16.05 16.44
CA PRO A 252 -4.39 15.35 17.67
C PRO A 252 -5.36 14.18 17.41
N ILE A 253 -5.16 13.07 18.10
CA ILE A 253 -6.11 11.95 18.13
C ILE A 253 -7.13 12.25 19.23
N GLU A 254 -8.33 12.70 18.85
CA GLU A 254 -9.40 13.07 19.79
C GLU A 254 -10.26 11.87 20.23
N MET A 255 -10.32 10.82 19.42
CA MET A 255 -11.17 9.64 19.62
C MET A 255 -10.37 8.37 19.38
N LEU A 256 -10.56 7.36 20.24
CA LEU A 256 -10.05 6.00 20.04
C LEU A 256 -11.12 4.98 20.41
N GLU A 257 -11.42 4.09 19.47
CA GLU A 257 -12.22 2.90 19.69
C GLU A 257 -11.29 1.68 19.78
N VAL A 258 -11.54 0.78 20.73
CA VAL A 258 -10.78 -0.47 20.89
C VAL A 258 -11.75 -1.65 20.85
N THR A 259 -11.69 -2.44 19.79
CA THR A 259 -12.51 -3.64 19.59
C THR A 259 -11.65 -4.90 19.70
N ILE A 260 -12.21 -5.96 20.28
CA ILE A 260 -11.56 -7.28 20.37
C ILE A 260 -12.33 -8.21 19.44
N ASN A 261 -11.63 -8.76 18.45
CA ASN A 261 -12.18 -9.68 17.47
C ASN A 261 -11.45 -11.02 17.55
N GLY A 262 -12.17 -12.13 17.61
CA GLY A 262 -11.61 -13.47 17.73
C GLY A 262 -12.65 -14.57 17.51
N ALA A 263 -12.16 -15.80 17.34
CA ALA A 263 -13.00 -17.00 17.10
C ALA A 263 -13.52 -17.66 18.39
N LEU A 264 -13.32 -17.04 19.55
CA LEU A 264 -13.80 -17.50 20.86
C LEU A 264 -15.22 -16.98 21.12
N ASP A 265 -16.00 -17.64 21.98
CA ASP A 265 -17.30 -17.11 22.41
C ASP A 265 -17.15 -15.74 23.10
N PRO A 266 -18.06 -14.76 22.87
CA PRO A 266 -17.94 -13.42 23.46
C PRO A 266 -17.83 -13.39 24.98
N SER A 267 -18.46 -14.34 25.67
CA SER A 267 -18.33 -14.54 27.12
C SER A 267 -16.89 -14.86 27.53
N LEU A 268 -16.26 -15.85 26.87
CA LEU A 268 -14.87 -16.22 27.09
C LEU A 268 -13.90 -15.09 26.69
N GLN A 269 -14.20 -14.34 25.62
CA GLN A 269 -13.42 -13.15 25.27
C GLN A 269 -13.44 -12.11 26.41
N SER A 270 -14.62 -11.86 27.00
CA SER A 270 -14.76 -10.92 28.13
C SER A 270 -14.12 -11.41 29.44
N GLU A 271 -13.89 -12.72 29.59
CA GLU A 271 -13.16 -13.33 30.72
C GLU A 271 -11.64 -13.29 30.51
N ILE A 272 -11.17 -13.46 29.27
CA ILE A 272 -9.74 -13.50 28.92
C ILE A 272 -9.12 -12.11 28.83
N PHE A 273 -9.87 -11.14 28.28
CA PHE A 273 -9.37 -9.79 28.01
C PHE A 273 -10.10 -8.75 28.85
N HIS A 274 -9.37 -8.05 29.72
CA HIS A 274 -9.91 -6.89 30.43
C HIS A 274 -9.13 -5.63 30.06
N ILE A 275 -9.84 -4.69 29.44
CA ILE A 275 -9.34 -3.37 29.02
C ILE A 275 -10.11 -2.30 29.80
N ASP A 276 -9.40 -1.32 30.34
CA ASP A 276 -9.99 -0.20 31.08
C ASP A 276 -10.33 0.95 30.10
N GLN A 277 -11.60 1.02 29.70
CA GLN A 277 -12.07 1.99 28.71
C GLN A 277 -12.16 3.43 29.28
N GLU A 278 -12.36 3.58 30.59
CA GLU A 278 -12.32 4.89 31.26
C GLU A 278 -10.88 5.42 31.32
N ALA A 279 -9.91 4.55 31.62
CA ALA A 279 -8.49 4.90 31.52
C ALA A 279 -8.12 5.32 30.08
N ILE A 280 -8.59 4.61 29.06
CA ILE A 280 -8.35 4.98 27.65
C ILE A 280 -8.92 6.36 27.32
N SER A 281 -10.19 6.63 27.68
CA SER A 281 -10.80 7.94 27.39
C SER A 281 -10.09 9.08 28.12
N SER A 282 -9.56 8.84 29.33
CA SER A 282 -8.82 9.84 30.11
C SER A 282 -7.45 10.27 29.52
N MET A 283 -6.91 9.50 28.57
CA MET A 283 -5.64 9.81 27.89
C MET A 283 -5.80 10.61 26.59
N LEU A 284 -7.05 10.87 26.17
CA LEU A 284 -7.37 11.64 24.96
C LEU A 284 -7.65 13.11 25.33
N PRO A 285 -7.34 14.08 24.44
CA PRO A 285 -6.74 13.90 23.12
C PRO A 285 -5.23 13.62 23.19
N LEU A 286 -4.76 12.69 22.34
CA LEU A 286 -3.34 12.39 22.14
C LEU A 286 -2.73 13.43 21.19
N LEU A 287 -1.95 14.38 21.71
CA LEU A 287 -1.34 15.47 20.93
C LEU A 287 -0.27 14.95 19.94
N PRO A 288 0.14 15.77 18.95
CA PRO A 288 1.26 15.45 18.06
C PRO A 288 2.55 15.08 18.82
N GLU A 289 3.24 14.04 18.34
CA GLU A 289 4.43 13.42 18.96
C GLU A 289 4.21 12.87 20.40
N GLN A 290 2.98 12.88 20.91
CA GLN A 290 2.67 12.36 22.24
C GLN A 290 2.61 10.83 22.23
N THR A 291 3.04 10.22 23.34
CA THR A 291 2.89 8.80 23.62
C THR A 291 2.10 8.60 24.92
N ALA A 292 1.19 7.64 24.92
CA ALA A 292 0.43 7.19 26.09
C ALA A 292 0.45 5.64 26.16
N SER A 293 0.21 5.06 27.34
CA SER A 293 0.25 3.61 27.53
C SER A 293 -0.80 3.15 28.54
N PHE A 294 -1.45 2.01 28.25
CA PHE A 294 -2.44 1.40 29.15
C PHE A 294 -2.20 -0.11 29.34
N PRO A 295 -2.50 -0.65 30.54
CA PRO A 295 -2.42 -2.09 30.80
C PRO A 295 -3.68 -2.82 30.32
N VAL A 296 -3.51 -3.76 29.40
CA VAL A 296 -4.48 -4.83 29.13
C VAL A 296 -4.18 -5.98 30.08
N LYS A 297 -5.15 -6.39 30.89
CA LYS A 297 -5.04 -7.58 31.75
C LYS A 297 -5.49 -8.80 30.95
N LEU A 298 -4.71 -9.86 31.01
CA LEU A 298 -4.91 -11.11 30.27
C LEU A 298 -5.05 -12.26 31.26
N PHE A 299 -6.08 -13.09 31.11
CA PHE A 299 -6.39 -14.18 32.03
C PHE A 299 -6.50 -15.54 31.32
N GLY A 300 -5.94 -16.58 31.93
CA GLY A 300 -5.97 -17.96 31.46
C GLY A 300 -7.32 -18.66 31.71
N ALA A 301 -8.40 -18.19 31.09
CA ALA A 301 -9.69 -18.86 31.14
C ALA A 301 -9.64 -20.21 30.37
N ALA A 302 -10.12 -21.29 30.99
CA ALA A 302 -10.22 -22.61 30.35
C ALA A 302 -11.27 -23.48 31.07
N ASN A 303 -12.16 -24.12 30.31
CA ASN A 303 -13.21 -24.96 30.87
C ASN A 303 -12.78 -26.44 30.97
N PHE A 304 -12.16 -26.81 32.09
CA PHE A 304 -11.73 -28.19 32.35
C PHE A 304 -12.87 -29.21 32.55
N LEU A 305 -14.12 -28.77 32.69
CA LEU A 305 -15.24 -29.65 33.04
C LEU A 305 -15.88 -30.35 31.84
N ALA A 306 -15.52 -29.99 30.60
CA ALA A 306 -16.02 -30.63 29.38
C ALA A 306 -14.97 -30.69 28.24
N PRO A 307 -14.03 -31.66 28.25
CA PRO A 307 -13.05 -31.83 27.17
C PRO A 307 -13.66 -32.15 25.80
N ASN A 308 -14.89 -32.68 25.79
CA ASN A 308 -15.61 -33.10 24.59
C ASN A 308 -16.95 -32.35 24.46
N CYS A 309 -16.90 -31.08 24.06
CA CYS A 309 -18.04 -30.45 23.39
C CYS A 309 -17.57 -29.89 22.05
N ALA A 310 -17.73 -30.68 20.99
CA ALA A 310 -17.45 -30.22 19.63
C ALA A 310 -18.58 -29.27 19.18
N VAL A 311 -18.44 -27.98 19.49
CA VAL A 311 -19.28 -26.91 18.94
C VAL A 311 -18.85 -26.68 17.50
N SER A 312 -19.21 -27.62 16.61
CA SER A 312 -19.04 -27.45 15.18
C SER A 312 -20.12 -26.50 14.63
N PRO A 313 -19.76 -25.32 14.09
CA PRO A 313 -20.67 -24.65 13.17
C PRO A 313 -20.87 -25.57 11.97
N SER A 314 -22.11 -25.92 11.65
CA SER A 314 -22.43 -26.93 10.63
C SER A 314 -22.31 -26.39 9.20
N THR A 315 -21.08 -26.04 8.80
CA THR A 315 -20.69 -25.69 7.43
C THR A 315 -19.45 -26.51 7.07
N GLY A 316 -19.59 -27.46 6.14
CA GLY A 316 -18.53 -28.43 5.86
C GLY A 316 -17.42 -27.90 4.95
N GLN A 317 -16.20 -27.77 5.49
CA GLN A 317 -14.97 -28.04 4.74
C GLN A 317 -13.88 -28.58 5.68
N GLU A 318 -13.20 -29.64 5.25
CA GLU A 318 -12.25 -30.38 6.08
C GLU A 318 -10.88 -29.67 6.12
N PHE A 319 -10.43 -29.29 7.32
CA PHE A 319 -9.01 -29.07 7.58
C PHE A 319 -8.55 -29.94 8.75
N ASN A 320 -7.56 -30.78 8.48
CA ASN A 320 -7.23 -31.95 9.28
C ASN A 320 -6.26 -31.59 10.41
N SER A 321 -6.77 -31.37 11.62
CA SER A 321 -5.95 -31.09 12.81
C SER A 321 -5.19 -32.34 13.26
N GLY A 322 -3.90 -32.41 12.99
CA GLY A 322 -3.06 -33.57 13.32
C GLY A 322 -3.04 -33.89 14.82
N MET A 323 -3.33 -35.16 15.17
CA MET A 323 -3.36 -35.60 16.56
C MET A 323 -1.96 -35.62 17.19
N PHE A 324 -1.79 -34.93 18.32
CA PHE A 324 -0.61 -35.06 19.17
C PHE A 324 -0.62 -36.41 19.88
N ASN A 325 0.11 -37.38 19.34
CA ASN A 325 0.23 -38.71 19.91
C ASN A 325 1.41 -38.74 20.90
N SER A 326 1.13 -38.63 22.21
CA SER A 326 2.14 -38.70 23.26
C SER A 326 2.63 -40.15 23.45
N LEU A 327 3.86 -40.46 23.04
CA LEU A 327 4.48 -41.76 23.30
C LEU A 327 5.61 -41.65 24.33
N SER A 328 5.35 -42.13 25.54
CA SER A 328 6.37 -42.34 26.57
C SER A 328 7.07 -43.68 26.35
N THR A 329 8.40 -43.68 26.24
CA THR A 329 9.20 -44.91 26.19
C THR A 329 10.35 -44.84 27.19
N ILE A 330 10.37 -45.78 28.13
CA ILE A 330 11.45 -46.00 29.10
C ILE A 330 11.78 -47.51 29.08
N GLN A 331 13.04 -47.86 29.35
CA GLN A 331 13.62 -49.22 29.27
C GLN A 331 13.87 -49.71 27.82
N GLY A 332 14.98 -50.38 27.50
CA GLY A 332 16.19 -50.66 28.29
C GLY A 332 17.11 -51.69 27.61
N THR A 333 18.35 -51.85 28.10
CA THR A 333 19.41 -52.79 27.62
C THR A 333 20.06 -52.46 26.26
N SER A 334 21.35 -52.73 25.97
CA SER A 334 22.52 -53.00 26.86
C SER A 334 23.89 -52.97 26.12
N SER A 335 24.90 -52.37 26.78
CA SER A 335 26.35 -52.75 26.79
C SER A 335 27.33 -52.41 25.63
N PHE A 336 28.58 -52.09 26.06
CA PHE A 336 29.85 -51.89 25.32
C PHE A 336 29.94 -50.65 24.39
N SER A 337 31.05 -49.87 24.29
CA SER A 337 32.30 -49.63 25.07
C SER A 337 32.92 -48.29 24.55
N ARG A 338 33.94 -47.58 25.08
CA ARG A 338 35.11 -47.80 25.98
C ARG A 338 35.29 -46.53 26.88
N ILE A 339 35.81 -46.58 28.12
CA ILE A 339 37.22 -46.55 28.58
C ILE A 339 38.10 -45.43 27.97
N ASN A 340 38.56 -44.52 28.85
CA ASN A 340 39.56 -43.46 28.60
C ASN A 340 41.01 -43.99 28.66
N SER A 341 41.94 -43.29 28.00
CA SER A 341 43.35 -43.26 28.43
C SER A 341 44.10 -42.00 27.96
N ARG A 342 44.54 -41.19 28.92
CA ARG A 342 45.33 -39.93 28.80
C ARG A 342 44.63 -38.76 28.11
#